data_AF-A0A0V0RGD9-F1
#
_entry.id   AF-A0A0V0RGD9-F1
#
_cell.length_a   1.000
_cell.length_b   1.000
_cell.length_c   1.000
_cell.angle_alpha   90.00
_cell.angle_beta   90.00
_cell.angle_gamma   90.00
#
_symmetry.space_group_name_H-M   'P 1'
#
loop_
_entity.id
_entity.type
_entity.pdbx_description
1 polymer ?
#
loop_
_entity_poly.entity_id
_entity_poly.type
_entity_poly.pdbx_seq_one_letter_code
_entity_poly.pdbx_strand_id
1 'polypeptide(L)'
;LAIQMPTATISADSIRTLTQPGTVKIFASAPVGYSSDIYLNYIAKHLRKTLQVYTPGKTTTVLKKLCAGTLKVENVLGPITVKDTEIPIGQDSARWSVLKSDTDFVCLSNTGRTANDAKYGASVACVLSKEAAALFFVYKLPGGKSSHYLKPGDADWAALADIDAAQQPIHSTMDKYFASGNKDHANIVAYSNYPPHFKFELPMSPGKGVIMAETANKGFWLVHTAKYFPNLAGTTATLFSNEKTTKEAAAFLCMSYSDVNLRAIAKMIDYEQPIIYFTQRSASAPVQPFYDSPEIQKLVNGLHRYQPTATISADSIRTLTQPGTVKIFASAPIYI
;
A
#
# COMPACT_ATOMS: atom_id res chain seq x y z
N LEU A 1 31.41 16.71 -25.82
CA LEU A 1 29.94 16.47 -25.89
C LEU A 1 29.37 16.75 -24.50
N ALA A 2 28.55 17.78 -24.36
CA ALA A 2 27.84 18.07 -23.11
C ALA A 2 26.68 17.06 -22.95
N ILE A 3 26.66 16.32 -21.84
CA ILE A 3 25.61 15.33 -21.57
C ILE A 3 24.48 16.04 -20.82
N GLN A 4 23.33 16.14 -21.48
CA GLN A 4 22.10 16.74 -20.97
C GLN A 4 21.37 15.71 -20.09
N MET A 5 21.01 16.10 -18.86
CA MET A 5 20.33 15.22 -17.90
C MET A 5 18.87 14.95 -18.29
N PRO A 6 18.30 13.75 -18.00
CA PRO A 6 16.92 13.45 -18.31
C PRO A 6 15.95 14.19 -17.39
N THR A 7 15.05 14.95 -18.00
CA THR A 7 13.93 15.66 -17.38
C THR A 7 12.83 14.68 -16.95
N ALA A 8 12.49 14.69 -15.66
CA ALA A 8 11.29 14.05 -15.12
C ALA A 8 10.05 14.88 -15.48
N THR A 9 8.99 14.22 -15.94
CA THR A 9 7.72 14.88 -16.28
C THR A 9 6.86 15.04 -15.02
N ILE A 10 6.41 16.28 -14.78
CA ILE A 10 5.60 16.70 -13.63
C ILE A 10 4.13 16.70 -14.08
N SER A 11 3.22 16.13 -13.29
CA SER A 11 1.78 16.35 -13.48
C SER A 11 1.48 17.79 -13.06
N ALA A 12 1.08 18.65 -14.00
CA ALA A 12 0.97 20.09 -13.81
C ALA A 12 -0.28 20.57 -13.06
N ASP A 13 -0.95 19.71 -12.29
CA ASP A 13 -2.25 20.04 -11.70
C ASP A 13 -2.12 20.52 -10.26
N SER A 14 -2.20 21.83 -10.07
CA SER A 14 -2.22 22.47 -8.76
C SER A 14 -3.48 22.09 -7.96
N ILE A 15 -3.30 21.48 -6.78
CA ILE A 15 -4.39 21.12 -5.87
C ILE A 15 -4.56 22.20 -4.79
N ARG A 16 -5.65 22.96 -4.85
CA ARG A 16 -6.09 23.85 -3.74
C ARG A 16 -6.89 23.05 -2.72
N THR A 17 -6.57 23.19 -1.43
CA THR A 17 -7.42 22.70 -0.32
C THR A 17 -7.45 23.71 0.83
N LEU A 18 -8.67 23.97 1.31
CA LEU A 18 -8.99 24.73 2.52
C LEU A 18 -8.67 23.87 3.76
N THR A 19 -7.90 24.43 4.71
CA THR A 19 -7.49 23.89 6.03
C THR A 19 -6.55 22.65 6.05
N GLN A 20 -5.50 22.68 6.89
CA GLN A 20 -4.27 21.86 6.77
C GLN A 20 -4.41 20.39 7.24
N PRO A 21 -4.07 19.36 6.42
CA PRO A 21 -4.08 17.91 6.75
C PRO A 21 -2.70 17.21 6.83
N GLY A 22 -2.66 15.96 7.34
CA GLY A 22 -1.46 15.09 7.43
C GLY A 22 -0.98 14.50 6.08
N THR A 23 0.32 14.18 5.96
CA THR A 23 0.97 13.78 4.69
C THR A 23 1.28 12.27 4.63
N VAL A 24 0.99 11.64 3.49
CA VAL A 24 1.38 10.27 3.16
C VAL A 24 2.40 10.29 2.00
N LYS A 25 3.43 9.45 2.07
CA LYS A 25 4.37 9.22 0.95
C LYS A 25 4.17 7.85 0.34
N ILE A 26 4.06 7.82 -0.98
CA ILE A 26 3.97 6.57 -1.74
C ILE A 26 5.19 6.49 -2.65
N PHE A 27 5.89 5.37 -2.57
CA PHE A 27 7.00 5.01 -3.44
C PHE A 27 6.51 3.88 -4.34
N ALA A 28 6.79 3.95 -5.65
CA ALA A 28 6.54 2.83 -6.54
C ALA A 28 7.70 2.62 -7.51
N SER A 29 7.97 1.37 -7.88
CA SER A 29 8.97 1.01 -8.87
C SER A 29 8.38 0.06 -9.90
N ALA A 30 8.69 0.27 -11.17
CA ALA A 30 8.32 -0.65 -12.23
C ALA A 30 9.19 -1.92 -12.23
N PRO A 31 8.69 -3.04 -12.79
CA PRO A 31 9.51 -4.23 -13.01
C PRO A 31 10.75 -3.88 -13.83
N VAL A 32 11.86 -4.49 -13.45
CA VAL A 32 13.20 -4.22 -13.97
C VAL A 32 13.76 -5.51 -14.55
N GLY A 33 14.49 -5.43 -15.67
CA GLY A 33 15.18 -6.59 -16.26
C GLY A 33 16.33 -7.13 -15.39
N TYR A 34 16.62 -6.47 -14.25
CA TYR A 34 17.60 -6.82 -13.24
C TYR A 34 16.99 -6.61 -11.85
N SER A 35 17.47 -7.32 -10.82
CA SER A 35 16.92 -7.23 -9.46
C SER A 35 17.16 -5.84 -8.81
N SER A 36 16.13 -5.16 -8.30
CA SER A 36 16.25 -3.87 -7.59
C SER A 36 15.50 -3.86 -6.25
N ASP A 37 16.22 -3.57 -5.16
CA ASP A 37 15.67 -3.41 -3.82
C ASP A 37 15.11 -1.98 -3.64
N ILE A 38 13.78 -1.84 -3.58
CA ILE A 38 13.13 -0.52 -3.51
C ILE A 38 13.56 0.30 -2.29
N TYR A 39 13.81 -0.36 -1.16
CA TYR A 39 14.17 0.29 0.09
C TYR A 39 15.57 0.88 0.02
N LEU A 40 16.52 0.10 -0.49
CA LEU A 40 17.91 0.50 -0.62
C LEU A 40 18.11 1.52 -1.74
N ASN A 41 17.51 1.28 -2.90
CA ASN A 41 17.78 2.07 -4.09
C ASN A 41 17.02 3.39 -4.11
N TYR A 42 15.87 3.48 -3.43
CA TYR A 42 15.01 4.66 -3.49
C TYR A 42 14.62 5.19 -2.11
N ILE A 43 13.94 4.41 -1.26
CA ILE A 43 13.29 4.93 -0.05
C ILE A 43 14.32 5.53 0.93
N ALA A 44 15.37 4.78 1.29
CA ALA A 44 16.38 5.25 2.24
C ALA A 44 17.13 6.49 1.74
N LYS A 45 17.49 6.50 0.45
CA LYS A 45 18.20 7.63 -0.19
C LYS A 45 17.34 8.89 -0.23
N HIS A 46 16.05 8.72 -0.52
CA HIS A 46 15.10 9.82 -0.62
C HIS A 46 14.71 10.39 0.74
N LEU A 47 14.39 9.52 1.71
CA LEU A 47 14.07 9.96 3.07
C LEU A 47 15.30 10.52 3.79
N ARG A 48 16.52 10.18 3.36
CA ARG A 48 17.78 10.45 4.06
C ARG A 48 17.73 9.99 5.51
N LYS A 49 17.14 8.81 5.72
CA LYS A 49 16.97 8.19 7.03
C LYS A 49 17.29 6.70 6.96
N THR A 50 17.65 6.15 8.11
CA THR A 50 17.86 4.71 8.28
C THR A 50 16.51 4.01 8.46
N LEU A 51 16.31 2.95 7.68
CA LEU A 51 15.09 2.14 7.70
C LEU A 51 15.36 0.78 8.32
N GLN A 52 14.38 0.29 9.07
CA GLN A 52 14.24 -1.11 9.42
C GLN A 52 13.14 -1.69 8.55
N VAL A 53 13.46 -2.76 7.81
CA VAL A 53 12.53 -3.38 6.85
C VAL A 53 12.26 -4.80 7.29
N TYR A 54 11.00 -5.08 7.56
CA TYR A 54 10.53 -6.43 7.86
C TYR A 54 10.35 -7.23 6.58
N THR A 55 11.05 -8.35 6.50
CA THR A 55 10.85 -9.37 5.47
C THR A 55 10.95 -10.74 6.15
N PRO A 56 9.83 -11.47 6.29
CA PRO A 56 9.79 -12.85 6.70
C PRO A 56 10.83 -13.68 5.95
N GLY A 57 11.84 -14.15 6.68
CA GLY A 57 12.92 -14.93 6.10
C GLY A 57 14.11 -15.02 7.03
N LYS A 58 15.19 -15.61 6.49
CA LYS A 58 16.49 -15.73 7.15
C LYS A 58 17.52 -14.90 6.39
N THR A 59 18.71 -14.74 6.96
CA THR A 59 19.83 -14.03 6.32
C THR A 59 20.26 -14.62 4.97
N THR A 60 19.93 -15.89 4.70
CA THR A 60 20.18 -16.58 3.43
C THR A 60 19.15 -16.29 2.35
N THR A 61 17.93 -15.89 2.72
CA THR A 61 16.81 -15.66 1.78
C THR A 61 16.52 -14.18 1.57
N VAL A 62 16.87 -13.33 2.52
CA VAL A 62 16.71 -11.87 2.46
C VAL A 62 18.01 -11.24 1.95
N LEU A 63 17.88 -10.29 1.03
CA LEU A 63 18.97 -9.51 0.46
C LEU A 63 19.83 -8.88 1.56
N LYS A 64 21.14 -8.80 1.29
CA LYS A 64 22.11 -8.30 2.26
C LYS A 64 21.74 -6.89 2.70
N LYS A 65 21.79 -6.66 4.02
CA LYS A 65 21.66 -5.33 4.62
C LYS A 65 22.78 -4.41 4.12
N LEU A 66 22.48 -3.12 3.92
CA LEU A 66 23.52 -2.11 3.72
C LEU A 66 23.89 -1.53 5.08
N CYS A 67 25.08 -1.90 5.58
CA CYS A 67 25.61 -1.41 6.85
C CYS A 67 26.75 -0.39 6.69
N ALA A 68 27.20 -0.12 5.47
CA ALA A 68 28.27 0.83 5.17
C ALA A 68 27.68 2.18 4.74
N GLY A 69 28.23 3.28 5.26
CA GLY A 69 27.75 4.65 5.02
C GLY A 69 26.84 5.21 6.13
N THR A 70 26.39 6.45 5.94
CA THR A 70 25.56 7.20 6.91
C THR A 70 24.08 6.81 6.89
N LEU A 71 23.59 6.24 5.78
CA LEU A 71 22.20 5.76 5.62
C LEU A 71 22.18 4.23 5.56
N LYS A 72 21.41 3.59 6.44
CA LYS A 72 21.37 2.13 6.55
C LYS A 72 19.97 1.58 6.22
N VAL A 73 19.94 0.38 5.64
CA VAL A 73 18.71 -0.42 5.52
C VAL A 73 18.95 -1.74 6.24
N GLU A 74 18.39 -1.82 7.43
CA GLU A 74 18.50 -2.95 8.34
C GLU A 74 17.35 -3.94 8.08
N ASN A 75 17.65 -5.23 8.19
CA ASN A 75 16.64 -6.28 8.10
C ASN A 75 16.08 -6.56 9.49
N VAL A 76 14.75 -6.48 9.60
CA VAL A 76 14.01 -7.16 10.67
C VAL A 76 13.64 -8.52 10.08
N LEU A 77 14.27 -9.56 10.62
CA LEU A 77 13.96 -10.94 10.26
C LEU A 77 12.96 -11.47 11.30
N GLY A 78 12.02 -12.30 10.87
CA GLY A 78 11.09 -12.94 11.82
C GLY A 78 11.80 -13.96 12.73
N PRO A 79 11.11 -14.51 13.73
CA PRO A 79 9.73 -14.18 14.12
C PRO A 79 9.59 -12.74 14.63
N ILE A 80 8.38 -12.21 14.62
CA ILE A 80 8.07 -10.89 15.21
C ILE A 80 7.00 -11.04 16.28
N THR A 81 6.88 -10.05 17.15
CA THR A 81 5.79 -9.97 18.11
C THR A 81 4.92 -8.77 17.77
N VAL A 82 3.61 -9.00 17.63
CA VAL A 82 2.60 -7.93 17.52
C VAL A 82 1.82 -7.95 18.81
N LYS A 83 1.91 -6.83 19.56
CA LYS A 83 1.41 -6.73 20.94
C LYS A 83 2.00 -7.81 21.85
N ASP A 84 1.27 -8.88 22.07
CA ASP A 84 1.59 -10.02 22.93
C ASP A 84 1.64 -11.35 22.16
N THR A 85 1.44 -11.33 20.83
CA THR A 85 1.43 -12.52 19.99
C THR A 85 2.70 -12.64 19.14
N GLU A 86 3.44 -13.74 19.29
CA GLU A 86 4.54 -14.09 18.39
C GLU A 86 4.01 -14.67 17.07
N ILE A 87 4.54 -14.17 15.96
CA ILE A 87 4.21 -14.58 14.60
C ILE A 87 5.45 -15.26 13.98
N PRO A 88 5.38 -16.58 13.69
CA PRO A 88 6.49 -17.30 13.06
C PRO A 88 6.78 -16.85 11.63
N ILE A 89 8.05 -16.95 11.21
CA ILE A 89 8.53 -16.57 9.86
C ILE A 89 7.67 -17.17 8.74
N GLY A 90 7.34 -18.46 8.84
CA GLY A 90 6.60 -19.18 7.80
C GLY A 90 5.09 -18.94 7.79
N GLN A 91 4.60 -18.09 8.70
CA GLN A 91 3.19 -17.78 8.86
C GLN A 91 2.91 -16.28 8.71
N ASP A 92 3.81 -15.51 8.12
CA ASP A 92 3.61 -14.06 7.91
C ASP A 92 3.78 -13.65 6.44
N SER A 93 2.73 -13.05 5.89
CA SER A 93 2.72 -12.47 4.54
C SER A 93 3.07 -10.98 4.53
N ALA A 94 3.06 -10.31 5.68
CA ALA A 94 3.23 -8.88 5.79
C ALA A 94 4.64 -8.43 5.37
N ARG A 95 4.72 -7.23 4.80
CA ARG A 95 5.95 -6.53 4.47
C ARG A 95 5.78 -5.08 4.90
N TRP A 96 6.58 -4.63 5.84
CA TRP A 96 6.48 -3.28 6.38
C TRP A 96 7.86 -2.72 6.69
N SER A 97 7.94 -1.41 6.85
CA SER A 97 9.19 -0.75 7.26
C SER A 97 8.91 0.40 8.20
N VAL A 98 9.84 0.66 9.10
CA VAL A 98 9.80 1.79 10.04
C VAL A 98 11.09 2.59 9.95
N LEU A 99 11.05 3.85 10.37
CA LEU A 99 12.28 4.62 10.55
C LEU A 99 12.91 4.24 11.88
N LYS A 100 14.21 3.95 11.87
CA LYS A 100 14.92 3.57 13.10
C LYS A 100 14.94 4.70 14.14
N SER A 101 14.94 5.95 13.66
CA SER A 101 14.95 7.14 14.51
C SER A 101 13.56 7.63 14.89
N ASP A 102 12.51 7.06 14.31
CA ASP A 102 11.14 7.56 14.41
C ASP A 102 10.14 6.40 14.23
N THR A 103 9.70 5.83 15.35
CA THR A 103 8.78 4.70 15.37
C THR A 103 7.34 5.11 15.06
N ASP A 104 7.03 6.41 15.05
CA ASP A 104 5.71 6.92 14.65
C ASP A 104 5.53 6.87 13.12
N PHE A 105 6.61 6.58 12.38
CA PHE A 105 6.58 6.30 10.96
C PHE A 105 6.48 4.81 10.66
N VAL A 106 5.40 4.43 9.98
CA VAL A 106 5.20 3.07 9.47
C VAL A 106 4.86 3.11 7.99
N CYS A 107 5.47 2.20 7.23
CA CYS A 107 5.05 1.89 5.87
C CYS A 107 4.53 0.48 5.76
N LEU A 108 3.43 0.32 5.01
CA LEU A 108 3.04 -0.97 4.48
C LEU A 108 3.51 -1.08 3.03
N SER A 109 4.08 -2.23 2.71
CA SER A 109 4.64 -2.52 1.40
C SER A 109 3.98 -3.74 0.81
N ASN A 110 3.90 -3.80 -0.50
CA ASN A 110 3.53 -5.03 -1.20
C ASN A 110 4.72 -5.97 -1.42
N THR A 111 5.95 -5.47 -1.22
CA THR A 111 7.18 -6.19 -1.52
C THR A 111 8.12 -6.27 -0.31
N GLY A 112 8.82 -7.39 -0.19
CA GLY A 112 9.91 -7.57 0.76
C GLY A 112 11.27 -7.30 0.16
N ARG A 113 12.31 -7.79 0.84
CA ARG A 113 13.70 -7.72 0.40
C ARG A 113 14.24 -9.10 0.03
N THR A 114 13.50 -9.94 -0.67
CA THR A 114 14.05 -11.20 -1.24
C THR A 114 14.53 -11.01 -2.68
N ALA A 115 15.36 -11.92 -3.18
CA ALA A 115 15.78 -11.91 -4.58
C ALA A 115 14.60 -12.08 -5.56
N ASN A 116 13.50 -12.69 -5.12
CA ASN A 116 12.28 -12.83 -5.92
C ASN A 116 11.46 -11.53 -5.91
N ASP A 117 11.29 -10.92 -4.74
CA ASP A 117 10.59 -9.64 -4.55
C ASP A 117 11.15 -8.54 -5.46
N ALA A 118 12.48 -8.47 -5.53
CA ALA A 118 13.19 -7.45 -6.28
C ALA A 118 13.14 -7.63 -7.82
N LYS A 119 12.47 -8.66 -8.34
CA LYS A 119 12.24 -8.85 -9.79
C LYS A 119 11.01 -8.10 -10.28
N TYR A 120 10.07 -7.83 -9.40
CA TYR A 120 8.76 -7.30 -9.77
C TYR A 120 8.60 -5.84 -9.36
N GLY A 121 7.60 -5.19 -9.96
CA GLY A 121 7.20 -3.85 -9.57
C GLY A 121 6.69 -3.84 -8.13
N ALA A 122 6.97 -2.77 -7.42
CA ALA A 122 6.69 -2.65 -5.99
C ALA A 122 6.09 -1.31 -5.65
N SER A 123 5.30 -1.25 -4.59
CA SER A 123 4.87 -0.02 -3.96
C SER A 123 4.96 -0.10 -2.44
N VAL A 124 5.24 1.06 -1.85
CA VAL A 124 5.36 1.24 -0.41
C VAL A 124 4.59 2.50 -0.04
N ALA A 125 3.58 2.33 0.82
CA ALA A 125 2.76 3.39 1.35
C ALA A 125 3.18 3.70 2.78
N CYS A 126 3.68 4.92 3.01
CA CYS A 126 4.26 5.36 4.27
C CYS A 126 3.45 6.48 4.92
N VAL A 127 3.08 6.28 6.19
CA VAL A 127 2.44 7.29 7.03
C VAL A 127 3.52 8.07 7.76
N LEU A 128 3.47 9.41 7.65
CA LEU A 128 4.49 10.32 8.22
C LEU A 128 4.06 11.03 9.50
N SER A 129 2.88 10.73 10.04
CA SER A 129 2.35 11.43 11.21
C SER A 129 1.26 10.60 11.89
N LYS A 130 1.30 10.58 13.22
CA LYS A 130 0.33 9.94 14.12
C LYS A 130 -1.01 10.67 14.22
N GLU A 131 -1.13 11.84 13.59
CA GLU A 131 -2.28 12.74 13.67
C GLU A 131 -3.28 12.59 12.51
N ALA A 132 -3.02 11.71 11.53
CA ALA A 132 -3.89 11.53 10.37
C ALA A 132 -5.20 10.78 10.73
N ALA A 133 -6.17 11.46 11.34
CA ALA A 133 -7.40 10.92 11.96
C ALA A 133 -8.30 9.99 11.10
N ALA A 134 -7.98 9.76 9.83
CA ALA A 134 -8.70 8.87 8.90
C ALA A 134 -7.83 7.70 8.38
N LEU A 135 -6.95 7.20 9.24
CA LEU A 135 -5.99 6.10 9.00
C LEU A 135 -6.27 4.95 9.97
N PHE A 136 -5.96 3.72 9.55
CA PHE A 136 -5.70 2.63 10.51
C PHE A 136 -4.67 1.64 9.96
N PHE A 137 -4.00 0.94 10.86
CA PHE A 137 -3.14 -0.22 10.58
C PHE A 137 -3.73 -1.45 11.27
N VAL A 138 -3.88 -2.57 10.58
CA VAL A 138 -4.42 -3.81 11.14
C VAL A 138 -3.43 -4.94 10.89
N TYR A 139 -3.19 -5.76 11.92
CA TYR A 139 -2.45 -7.02 11.80
C TYR A 139 -3.40 -8.16 12.10
N LYS A 140 -3.72 -8.96 11.09
CA LYS A 140 -4.46 -10.21 11.22
C LYS A 140 -3.47 -11.32 11.58
N LEU A 141 -3.76 -12.10 12.61
CA LEU A 141 -2.89 -13.13 13.18
C LEU A 141 -3.04 -14.48 12.45
N PRO A 142 -2.01 -15.35 12.44
CA PRO A 142 -2.10 -16.62 11.72
C PRO A 142 -3.09 -17.59 12.38
N GLY A 143 -3.55 -18.58 11.62
CA GLY A 143 -4.41 -19.65 12.14
C GLY A 143 -5.85 -19.24 12.51
N GLY A 144 -6.35 -18.11 12.00
CA GLY A 144 -7.71 -17.66 12.31
C GLY A 144 -8.04 -16.25 11.82
N LYS A 145 -9.04 -15.67 12.47
CA LYS A 145 -9.59 -14.32 12.22
C LYS A 145 -9.18 -13.29 13.27
N SER A 146 -8.42 -13.70 14.28
CA SER A 146 -7.96 -12.79 15.32
C SER A 146 -7.07 -11.69 14.76
N SER A 147 -7.18 -10.48 15.28
CA SER A 147 -6.42 -9.33 14.81
C SER A 147 -6.19 -8.31 15.92
N HIS A 148 -5.17 -7.48 15.71
CA HIS A 148 -4.95 -6.23 16.40
C HIS A 148 -5.04 -5.08 15.40
N TYR A 149 -5.40 -3.89 15.87
CA TYR A 149 -5.32 -2.69 15.06
C TYR A 149 -4.75 -1.52 15.85
N LEU A 150 -4.30 -0.52 15.11
CA LEU A 150 -3.87 0.78 15.58
C LEU A 150 -4.58 1.86 14.78
N LYS A 151 -5.06 2.86 15.48
CA LYS A 151 -5.56 4.13 14.92
C LYS A 151 -4.65 5.29 15.34
N PRO A 152 -4.68 6.40 14.60
CA PRO A 152 -4.08 7.66 14.99
C PRO A 152 -4.39 8.03 16.44
N GLY A 153 -3.35 8.32 17.21
CA GLY A 153 -3.47 8.71 18.62
C GLY A 153 -3.65 7.55 19.61
N ASP A 154 -3.76 6.30 19.16
CA ASP A 154 -3.76 5.15 20.07
C ASP A 154 -2.39 5.04 20.75
N ALA A 155 -2.39 4.82 22.08
CA ALA A 155 -1.17 4.65 22.85
C ALA A 155 -0.52 3.27 22.66
N ASP A 156 -1.31 2.27 22.28
CA ASP A 156 -0.88 0.89 22.03
C ASP A 156 -1.92 0.17 21.13
N TRP A 157 -1.56 -1.01 20.63
CA TRP A 157 -2.44 -1.88 19.85
C TRP A 157 -3.76 -2.14 20.58
N ALA A 158 -4.85 -2.18 19.84
CA ALA A 158 -6.14 -2.62 20.37
C ALA A 158 -6.07 -4.05 20.94
N ALA A 159 -6.99 -4.38 21.86
CA ALA A 159 -7.14 -5.74 22.36
C ALA A 159 -7.47 -6.72 21.22
N LEU A 160 -7.10 -7.98 21.42
CA LEU A 160 -7.35 -9.05 20.46
C LEU A 160 -8.85 -9.15 20.13
N ALA A 161 -9.19 -9.18 18.85
CA ALA A 161 -10.57 -9.32 18.40
C ALA A 161 -10.69 -10.02 17.04
N ASP A 162 -11.86 -10.58 16.76
CA ASP A 162 -12.19 -11.12 15.43
C ASP A 162 -12.28 -9.98 14.41
N ILE A 163 -11.50 -10.06 13.33
CA ILE A 163 -11.41 -9.06 12.26
C ILE A 163 -12.74 -8.85 11.51
N ASP A 164 -13.64 -9.84 11.52
CA ASP A 164 -14.97 -9.76 10.91
C ASP A 164 -16.00 -9.05 11.81
N ALA A 165 -15.66 -8.72 13.06
CA ALA A 165 -16.61 -8.06 13.95
C ALA A 165 -16.92 -6.62 13.45
N ALA A 166 -18.18 -6.19 13.57
CA ALA A 166 -18.69 -4.97 12.94
C ALA A 166 -17.92 -3.68 13.31
N GLN A 167 -17.40 -3.62 14.55
CA GLN A 167 -16.60 -2.53 15.09
C GLN A 167 -15.15 -2.49 14.58
N GLN A 168 -14.70 -3.53 13.86
CA GLN A 168 -13.34 -3.59 13.35
C GLN A 168 -13.13 -2.66 12.15
N PRO A 169 -11.92 -2.08 12.01
CA PRO A 169 -11.65 -1.13 10.93
C PRO A 169 -11.81 -1.73 9.52
N ILE A 170 -11.41 -3.01 9.32
CA ILE A 170 -11.57 -3.67 8.02
C ILE A 170 -13.04 -3.93 7.72
N HIS A 171 -13.80 -4.49 8.66
CA HIS A 171 -15.24 -4.70 8.48
C HIS A 171 -15.94 -3.39 8.14
N SER A 172 -15.86 -2.38 9.02
CA SER A 172 -16.52 -1.08 8.82
C SER A 172 -16.10 -0.34 7.54
N THR A 173 -14.88 -0.56 7.04
CA THR A 173 -14.42 0.01 5.76
C THR A 173 -15.06 -0.70 4.57
N MET A 174 -15.06 -2.04 4.57
CA MET A 174 -15.63 -2.82 3.47
C MET A 174 -17.16 -2.81 3.49
N ASP A 175 -17.76 -2.64 4.67
CA ASP A 175 -19.21 -2.53 4.83
C ASP A 175 -19.80 -1.33 4.09
N LYS A 176 -19.01 -0.28 3.88
CA LYS A 176 -19.46 0.87 3.08
C LYS A 176 -19.89 0.47 1.66
N TYR A 177 -19.24 -0.54 1.08
CA TYR A 177 -19.63 -1.14 -0.20
C TYR A 177 -20.69 -2.24 -0.06
N PHE A 178 -20.56 -3.12 0.93
CA PHE A 178 -21.45 -4.29 1.07
C PHE A 178 -22.82 -3.94 1.65
N ALA A 179 -22.97 -2.80 2.33
CA ALA A 179 -24.25 -2.31 2.81
C ALA A 179 -25.23 -2.13 1.65
N SER A 180 -26.47 -2.61 1.84
CA SER A 180 -27.50 -2.57 0.81
C SER A 180 -27.78 -1.13 0.37
N GLY A 181 -27.72 -0.88 -0.95
CA GLY A 181 -27.92 0.43 -1.57
C GLY A 181 -26.64 1.16 -2.00
N ASN A 182 -25.46 0.74 -1.53
CA ASN A 182 -24.19 1.36 -1.92
C ASN A 182 -23.43 0.56 -2.99
N LYS A 183 -23.78 -0.73 -3.18
CA LYS A 183 -23.02 -1.64 -4.04
C LYS A 183 -22.91 -1.14 -5.48
N ASP A 184 -23.99 -0.63 -6.05
CA ASP A 184 -24.02 -0.04 -7.40
C ASP A 184 -23.55 1.42 -7.44
N HIS A 185 -23.43 2.08 -6.30
CA HIS A 185 -23.05 3.50 -6.19
C HIS A 185 -21.55 3.72 -6.00
N ALA A 186 -20.75 2.68 -5.75
CA ALA A 186 -19.30 2.79 -5.59
C ALA A 186 -18.52 2.61 -6.90
N ASN A 187 -17.46 3.40 -7.10
CA ASN A 187 -16.40 3.06 -8.03
C ASN A 187 -15.34 2.23 -7.31
N ILE A 188 -14.92 1.12 -7.91
CA ILE A 188 -13.96 0.20 -7.30
C ILE A 188 -12.91 -0.25 -8.32
N VAL A 189 -11.66 -0.27 -7.88
CA VAL A 189 -10.57 -0.99 -8.54
C VAL A 189 -9.86 -1.83 -7.49
N ALA A 190 -9.90 -3.16 -7.64
CA ALA A 190 -9.18 -4.07 -6.76
C ALA A 190 -8.10 -4.83 -7.55
N TYR A 191 -6.93 -4.92 -6.94
CA TYR A 191 -5.75 -5.51 -7.55
C TYR A 191 -5.07 -6.48 -6.59
N SER A 192 -4.55 -7.58 -7.12
CA SER A 192 -3.86 -8.62 -6.36
C SER A 192 -3.23 -9.63 -7.30
N ASN A 193 -2.00 -10.06 -7.02
CA ASN A 193 -1.42 -11.24 -7.68
C ASN A 193 -1.93 -12.58 -7.13
N TYR A 194 -2.73 -12.56 -6.06
CA TYR A 194 -3.37 -13.76 -5.54
C TYR A 194 -4.84 -13.48 -5.13
N PRO A 195 -5.70 -13.15 -6.11
CA PRO A 195 -7.07 -12.75 -5.85
C PRO A 195 -7.96 -13.94 -5.44
N PRO A 196 -9.19 -13.68 -4.95
CA PRO A 196 -10.15 -14.73 -4.64
C PRO A 196 -10.35 -15.72 -5.80
N HIS A 197 -10.58 -17.00 -5.47
CA HIS A 197 -10.85 -18.11 -6.42
C HIS A 197 -9.69 -18.53 -7.34
N PHE A 198 -8.56 -17.84 -7.34
CA PHE A 198 -7.39 -18.29 -8.09
C PHE A 198 -6.76 -19.51 -7.43
N LYS A 199 -6.20 -20.42 -8.23
CA LYS A 199 -5.56 -21.66 -7.72
C LYS A 199 -4.12 -21.45 -7.27
N PHE A 200 -3.44 -20.44 -7.86
CA PHE A 200 -2.02 -20.18 -7.65
C PHE A 200 -1.78 -18.67 -7.65
N GLU A 201 -0.68 -18.26 -7.01
CA GLU A 201 -0.18 -16.89 -7.07
C GLU A 201 0.41 -16.60 -8.46
N LEU A 202 0.08 -15.44 -9.00
CA LEU A 202 0.52 -15.00 -10.32
C LEU A 202 1.94 -14.39 -10.24
N PRO A 203 2.83 -14.70 -11.20
CA PRO A 203 4.22 -14.26 -11.20
C PRO A 203 4.37 -12.83 -11.75
N MET A 204 3.66 -11.87 -11.15
CA MET A 204 3.69 -10.44 -11.47
C MET A 204 3.93 -9.62 -10.20
N SER A 205 3.70 -8.30 -10.22
CA SER A 205 3.81 -7.47 -9.01
C SER A 205 3.03 -8.06 -7.84
N PRO A 206 3.66 -8.19 -6.65
CA PRO A 206 2.98 -8.70 -5.46
C PRO A 206 1.94 -7.73 -4.88
N GLY A 207 1.75 -6.57 -5.51
CA GLY A 207 0.75 -5.54 -5.20
C GLY A 207 -0.62 -6.10 -4.91
N LYS A 208 -1.17 -5.75 -3.74
CA LYS A 208 -2.57 -6.00 -3.40
C LYS A 208 -3.20 -4.79 -2.75
N GLY A 209 -4.42 -4.48 -3.16
CA GLY A 209 -5.15 -3.37 -2.59
C GLY A 209 -6.49 -3.11 -3.25
N VAL A 210 -7.18 -2.11 -2.70
CA VAL A 210 -8.51 -1.66 -3.15
C VAL A 210 -8.51 -0.14 -3.16
N ILE A 211 -8.87 0.44 -4.30
CA ILE A 211 -9.31 1.83 -4.39
C ILE A 211 -10.83 1.81 -4.44
N MET A 212 -11.46 2.62 -3.60
CA MET A 212 -12.90 2.78 -3.59
C MET A 212 -13.29 4.25 -3.43
N ALA A 213 -14.18 4.73 -4.29
CA ALA A 213 -14.75 6.07 -4.23
C ALA A 213 -16.28 5.99 -4.30
N GLU A 214 -16.94 6.35 -3.20
CA GLU A 214 -18.39 6.15 -2.99
C GLU A 214 -19.19 7.44 -3.09
N THR A 215 -18.54 8.57 -2.84
CA THR A 215 -19.14 9.91 -2.88
C THR A 215 -18.23 10.84 -3.66
N ALA A 216 -18.79 11.93 -4.20
CA ALA A 216 -17.99 12.91 -4.92
C ALA A 216 -16.87 13.44 -4.00
N ASN A 217 -15.62 13.29 -4.45
CA ASN A 217 -14.42 13.77 -3.77
C ASN A 217 -14.07 13.10 -2.42
N LYS A 218 -14.56 11.88 -2.16
CA LYS A 218 -14.19 11.13 -0.96
C LYS A 218 -14.21 9.61 -1.21
N GLY A 219 -13.08 8.99 -0.93
CA GLY A 219 -12.89 7.56 -0.97
C GLY A 219 -11.73 7.11 -0.09
N PHE A 220 -11.29 5.87 -0.28
CA PHE A 220 -10.14 5.31 0.42
C PHE A 220 -9.28 4.46 -0.49
N TRP A 221 -8.04 4.29 -0.05
CA TRP A 221 -7.13 3.28 -0.58
C TRP A 221 -6.71 2.36 0.57
N LEU A 222 -6.96 1.07 0.37
CA LEU A 222 -6.60 -0.01 1.28
C LEU A 222 -5.48 -0.82 0.66
N VAL A 223 -4.30 -0.80 1.25
CA VAL A 223 -3.16 -1.67 0.92
C VAL A 223 -3.18 -2.87 1.85
N HIS A 224 -2.90 -4.07 1.35
CA HIS A 224 -2.84 -5.26 2.19
C HIS A 224 -1.84 -6.31 1.68
N THR A 225 -1.53 -7.28 2.53
CA THR A 225 -0.73 -8.48 2.13
C THR A 225 -1.54 -9.77 2.11
N ALA A 226 -2.82 -9.73 2.49
CA ALA A 226 -3.68 -10.89 2.55
C ALA A 226 -3.93 -11.54 1.18
N LYS A 227 -3.84 -12.87 1.13
CA LYS A 227 -4.19 -13.70 -0.03
C LYS A 227 -5.72 -13.88 -0.10
N TYR A 228 -6.28 -14.03 -1.31
CA TYR A 228 -7.72 -14.22 -1.55
C TYR A 228 -8.63 -13.11 -1.00
N PHE A 229 -8.11 -11.89 -0.83
CA PHE A 229 -8.85 -10.74 -0.28
C PHE A 229 -8.80 -9.53 -1.23
N PRO A 230 -9.84 -8.65 -1.21
CA PRO A 230 -11.21 -8.96 -0.75
C PRO A 230 -11.99 -9.83 -1.74
N ASN A 231 -12.93 -10.64 -1.24
CA ASN A 231 -13.93 -11.28 -2.10
C ASN A 231 -15.14 -10.37 -2.32
N LEU A 232 -15.13 -9.60 -3.41
CA LEU A 232 -16.18 -8.62 -3.73
C LEU A 232 -17.50 -9.24 -4.25
N ALA A 233 -17.53 -10.55 -4.51
CA ALA A 233 -18.76 -11.28 -4.82
C ALA A 233 -19.57 -11.68 -3.57
N GLY A 234 -18.94 -11.67 -2.39
CA GLY A 234 -19.55 -12.06 -1.13
C GLY A 234 -20.16 -10.89 -0.34
N THR A 235 -20.01 -10.98 0.99
CA THR A 235 -20.38 -9.95 1.98
C THR A 235 -19.24 -9.73 2.97
N THR A 236 -19.36 -8.75 3.86
CA THR A 236 -18.40 -8.52 4.96
C THR A 236 -18.14 -9.78 5.79
N ALA A 237 -19.17 -10.58 6.09
CA ALA A 237 -19.06 -11.83 6.86
C ALA A 237 -18.23 -12.93 6.17
N THR A 238 -17.96 -12.78 4.87
CA THR A 238 -17.24 -13.79 4.07
C THR A 238 -15.81 -13.39 3.70
N LEU A 239 -15.38 -12.16 4.06
CA LEU A 239 -14.07 -11.61 3.69
C LEU A 239 -12.89 -12.47 4.16
N PHE A 240 -13.02 -13.13 5.32
CA PHE A 240 -12.01 -14.00 5.90
C PHE A 240 -12.51 -15.46 6.06
N SER A 241 -13.40 -15.91 5.16
CA SER A 241 -13.92 -17.29 5.17
C SER A 241 -12.98 -18.31 4.53
N ASN A 242 -12.05 -17.87 3.68
CA ASN A 242 -11.11 -18.75 3.00
C ASN A 242 -9.92 -19.10 3.91
N GLU A 243 -9.57 -20.39 4.01
CA GLU A 243 -8.42 -20.86 4.80
C GLU A 243 -7.12 -20.17 4.39
N LYS A 244 -6.92 -19.86 3.10
CA LYS A 244 -5.72 -19.17 2.62
C LYS A 244 -5.61 -17.73 3.14
N THR A 245 -6.74 -17.09 3.45
CA THR A 245 -6.78 -15.77 4.07
C THR A 245 -6.55 -15.86 5.58
N THR A 246 -7.00 -16.93 6.23
CA THR A 246 -6.89 -17.09 7.70
C THR A 246 -5.61 -17.79 8.16
N LYS A 247 -4.95 -18.57 7.30
CA LYS A 247 -3.77 -19.36 7.64
C LYS A 247 -2.55 -18.52 8.00
N GLU A 248 -2.23 -17.53 7.19
CA GLU A 248 -1.07 -16.64 7.40
C GLU A 248 -1.52 -15.33 8.05
N ALA A 249 -0.60 -14.71 8.78
CA ALA A 249 -0.72 -13.35 9.22
C ALA A 249 -0.66 -12.40 8.02
N ALA A 250 -1.37 -11.30 8.10
CA ALA A 250 -1.40 -10.28 7.06
C ALA A 250 -1.58 -8.89 7.66
N ALA A 251 -0.98 -7.90 7.02
CA ALA A 251 -1.11 -6.51 7.42
C ALA A 251 -2.00 -5.74 6.44
N PHE A 252 -2.67 -4.73 6.95
CA PHE A 252 -3.56 -3.84 6.20
C PHE A 252 -3.31 -2.40 6.62
N LEU A 253 -3.29 -1.50 5.65
CA LEU A 253 -3.15 -0.07 5.82
C LEU A 253 -4.23 0.63 5.01
N CYS A 254 -5.10 1.37 5.67
CA CYS A 254 -6.19 2.09 5.01
C CYS A 254 -6.10 3.58 5.27
N MET A 255 -6.26 4.36 4.21
CA MET A 255 -6.22 5.82 4.27
C MET A 255 -7.35 6.42 3.43
N SER A 256 -8.01 7.43 3.97
CA SER A 256 -9.06 8.16 3.25
C SER A 256 -8.50 9.36 2.49
N TYR A 257 -8.95 9.54 1.26
CA TYR A 257 -8.41 10.51 0.30
C TYR A 257 -9.51 11.22 -0.48
N SER A 258 -9.17 12.38 -1.04
CA SER A 258 -9.96 13.03 -2.09
C SER A 258 -9.82 12.30 -3.42
N ASP A 259 -10.74 12.53 -4.36
CA ASP A 259 -10.69 11.90 -5.69
C ASP A 259 -9.41 12.26 -6.44
N VAL A 260 -8.94 13.50 -6.30
CA VAL A 260 -7.68 13.97 -6.91
C VAL A 260 -6.50 13.13 -6.39
N ASN A 261 -6.46 12.88 -5.09
CA ASN A 261 -5.41 12.10 -4.45
C ASN A 261 -5.51 10.62 -4.82
N LEU A 262 -6.72 10.06 -4.92
CA LEU A 262 -6.93 8.69 -5.40
C LEU A 262 -6.51 8.51 -6.86
N ARG A 263 -6.73 9.51 -7.73
CA ARG A 263 -6.22 9.49 -9.12
C ARG A 263 -4.69 9.50 -9.17
N ALA A 264 -4.04 10.31 -8.31
CA ALA A 264 -2.59 10.30 -8.19
C ALA A 264 -2.06 8.94 -7.69
N ILE A 265 -2.76 8.32 -6.72
CA ILE A 265 -2.48 6.96 -6.24
C ILE A 265 -2.61 5.95 -7.38
N ALA A 266 -3.65 6.05 -8.21
CA ALA A 266 -3.86 5.15 -9.34
C ALA A 266 -2.70 5.20 -10.35
N LYS A 267 -2.12 6.39 -10.62
CA LYS A 267 -0.90 6.50 -11.43
C LYS A 267 0.24 5.68 -10.81
N MET A 268 0.44 5.80 -9.50
CA MET A 268 1.52 5.10 -8.77
C MET A 268 1.34 3.59 -8.78
N ILE A 269 0.10 3.12 -8.62
CA ILE A 269 -0.23 1.70 -8.72
C ILE A 269 0.02 1.21 -10.14
N ASP A 270 -0.38 1.96 -11.18
CA ASP A 270 -0.14 1.56 -12.58
C ASP A 270 1.35 1.31 -12.87
N TYR A 271 2.26 2.09 -12.25
CA TYR A 271 3.71 1.85 -12.37
C TYR A 271 4.18 0.47 -11.88
N GLU A 272 3.52 -0.12 -10.87
CA GLU A 272 3.91 -1.44 -10.37
C GLU A 272 3.49 -2.57 -11.31
N GLN A 273 2.63 -2.29 -12.30
CA GLN A 273 1.99 -3.29 -13.19
C GLN A 273 1.28 -4.41 -12.40
N PRO A 274 0.28 -4.07 -11.57
CA PRO A 274 -0.43 -5.05 -10.79
C PRO A 274 -1.49 -5.75 -11.63
N ILE A 275 -2.00 -6.86 -11.11
CA ILE A 275 -3.13 -7.57 -11.71
C ILE A 275 -4.41 -6.97 -11.16
N ILE A 276 -5.17 -6.29 -12.01
CA ILE A 276 -6.53 -5.86 -11.71
C ILE A 276 -7.46 -7.06 -11.87
N TYR A 277 -8.15 -7.45 -10.79
CA TYR A 277 -9.05 -8.63 -10.81
C TYR A 277 -10.52 -8.27 -10.63
N PHE A 278 -10.82 -7.05 -10.20
CA PHE A 278 -12.19 -6.55 -10.10
C PHE A 278 -12.21 -5.06 -10.37
N THR A 279 -13.17 -4.65 -11.18
CA THR A 279 -13.48 -3.24 -11.40
C THR A 279 -14.98 -3.03 -11.37
N GLN A 280 -15.38 -1.84 -10.92
CA GLN A 280 -16.75 -1.42 -10.97
C GLN A 280 -16.81 0.07 -11.22
N ARG A 281 -17.54 0.45 -12.26
CA ARG A 281 -17.98 1.82 -12.49
C ARG A 281 -19.33 2.01 -11.80
N SER A 282 -19.46 3.08 -11.02
CA SER A 282 -20.71 3.40 -10.33
C SER A 282 -21.86 3.67 -11.32
N ALA A 283 -23.06 3.22 -10.97
CA ALA A 283 -24.30 3.56 -11.66
C ALA A 283 -24.71 5.04 -11.43
N SER A 284 -24.19 5.67 -10.37
CA SER A 284 -24.50 7.04 -10.00
C SER A 284 -23.66 8.06 -10.77
N ALA A 285 -24.31 8.84 -11.64
CA ALA A 285 -23.66 9.81 -12.52
C ALA A 285 -22.71 10.81 -11.79
N PRO A 286 -23.03 11.34 -10.60
CA PRO A 286 -22.15 12.27 -9.89
C PRO A 286 -20.76 11.71 -9.52
N VAL A 287 -20.61 10.39 -9.36
CA VAL A 287 -19.34 9.77 -8.96
C VAL A 287 -18.61 9.11 -10.12
N GLN A 288 -19.28 8.87 -11.25
CA GLN A 288 -18.68 8.30 -12.46
C GLN A 288 -17.39 8.99 -12.96
N PRO A 289 -17.26 10.35 -12.89
CA PRO A 289 -16.04 11.03 -13.36
C PRO A 289 -14.74 10.56 -12.69
N PHE A 290 -14.80 10.01 -11.48
CA PHE A 290 -13.63 9.39 -10.86
C PHE A 290 -13.14 8.18 -11.66
N TYR A 291 -14.04 7.24 -11.95
CA TYR A 291 -13.70 6.03 -12.71
C TYR A 291 -13.34 6.36 -14.16
N ASP A 292 -14.03 7.31 -14.78
CA ASP A 292 -13.81 7.71 -16.17
C ASP A 292 -12.53 8.54 -16.36
N SER A 293 -11.86 8.92 -15.27
CA SER A 293 -10.61 9.68 -15.35
C SER A 293 -9.52 8.91 -16.10
N PRO A 294 -8.65 9.60 -16.86
CA PRO A 294 -7.57 8.96 -17.60
C PRO A 294 -6.67 8.09 -16.72
N GLU A 295 -6.42 8.50 -15.48
CA GLU A 295 -5.63 7.74 -14.50
C GLU A 295 -6.21 6.38 -14.19
N ILE A 296 -7.50 6.34 -13.84
CA ILE A 296 -8.18 5.11 -13.48
C ILE A 296 -8.37 4.24 -14.72
N GLN A 297 -8.76 4.82 -15.85
CA GLN A 297 -8.89 4.07 -17.11
C GLN A 297 -7.55 3.49 -17.57
N LYS A 298 -6.43 4.18 -17.35
CA LYS A 298 -5.10 3.66 -17.65
C LYS A 298 -4.74 2.49 -16.74
N LEU A 299 -4.98 2.60 -15.44
CA LEU A 299 -4.77 1.51 -14.48
C LEU A 299 -5.62 0.27 -14.81
N VAL A 300 -6.88 0.48 -15.22
CA VAL A 300 -7.83 -0.61 -15.51
C VAL A 300 -7.57 -1.28 -16.85
N ASN A 301 -7.28 -0.51 -17.89
CA ASN A 301 -7.18 -1.02 -19.27
C ASN A 301 -5.72 -1.21 -19.75
N GLY A 302 -4.75 -0.73 -18.98
CA GLY A 302 -3.36 -0.64 -19.41
C GLY A 302 -2.56 -1.91 -19.11
N LEU A 303 -2.02 -2.53 -20.16
CA LEU A 303 -0.76 -3.28 -20.06
C LEU A 303 0.31 -2.47 -20.78
N HIS A 304 0.91 -1.51 -20.07
CA HIS A 304 1.96 -0.66 -20.61
C HIS A 304 3.33 -1.21 -20.25
N ARG A 305 4.28 -1.28 -21.19
CA ARG A 305 5.68 -1.51 -20.84
C ARG A 305 6.26 -0.22 -20.25
N TYR A 306 6.47 -0.20 -18.94
CA TYR A 306 7.26 0.83 -18.31
C TYR A 306 8.74 0.59 -18.58
N GLN A 307 9.50 1.64 -18.91
CA GLN A 307 10.95 1.54 -18.78
C GLN A 307 11.29 1.39 -17.29
N PRO A 308 12.32 0.60 -16.93
CA PRO A 308 12.74 0.36 -15.55
C PRO A 308 13.02 1.68 -14.80
N THR A 309 12.00 2.22 -14.15
CA THR A 309 12.01 3.52 -13.47
C THR A 309 11.23 3.41 -12.16
N ALA A 310 11.65 4.17 -11.15
CA ALA A 310 10.90 4.34 -9.93
C ALA A 310 10.29 5.74 -9.92
N THR A 311 9.07 5.83 -9.42
CA THR A 311 8.33 7.07 -9.24
C THR A 311 8.01 7.26 -7.77
N ILE A 312 7.83 8.52 -7.38
CA ILE A 312 7.41 8.94 -6.05
C ILE A 312 6.31 9.95 -6.30
N SER A 313 5.25 9.94 -5.51
CA SER A 313 4.23 10.98 -5.64
C SER A 313 4.90 12.37 -5.50
N ALA A 314 4.80 13.18 -6.56
CA ALA A 314 5.49 14.48 -6.65
C ALA A 314 4.93 15.51 -5.66
N ASP A 315 3.65 15.37 -5.31
CA ASP A 315 2.96 16.17 -4.31
C ASP A 315 2.72 15.38 -3.03
N SER A 316 2.68 16.09 -1.89
CA SER A 316 2.14 15.52 -0.65
C SER A 316 0.72 15.01 -0.91
N ILE A 317 0.51 13.69 -0.90
CA ILE A 317 -0.84 13.11 -0.92
C ILE A 317 -1.43 13.34 0.47
N ARG A 318 -2.51 14.12 0.50
CA ARG A 318 -3.16 14.56 1.74
C ARG A 318 -4.28 13.60 2.10
N THR A 319 -4.27 13.12 3.33
CA THR A 319 -5.46 12.46 3.89
C THR A 319 -6.53 13.52 4.16
N LEU A 320 -7.76 13.10 4.39
CA LEU A 320 -8.89 14.03 4.58
C LEU A 320 -8.89 14.80 5.94
N THR A 321 -7.87 14.69 6.84
CA THR A 321 -7.88 15.26 8.23
C THR A 321 -6.50 15.81 8.75
N GLN A 322 -6.50 16.64 9.84
CA GLN A 322 -5.48 17.62 10.36
C GLN A 322 -3.97 17.18 10.59
N PRO A 323 -2.96 18.12 10.72
CA PRO A 323 -1.62 18.03 10.08
C PRO A 323 -0.34 17.83 10.96
N GLY A 324 0.78 17.54 10.26
CA GLY A 324 2.20 17.67 10.69
C GLY A 324 3.16 17.98 9.50
N THR A 325 4.31 18.67 9.74
CA THR A 325 5.19 19.32 8.72
C THR A 325 6.14 18.38 7.95
N VAL A 326 6.27 18.50 6.62
CA VAL A 326 7.31 17.81 5.80
C VAL A 326 7.80 18.63 4.59
N LYS A 327 9.11 18.54 4.30
CA LYS A 327 9.83 18.96 3.06
C LYS A 327 10.26 17.72 2.22
N ILE A 328 10.37 17.84 0.88
CA ILE A 328 10.54 16.71 -0.08
C ILE A 328 11.64 17.00 -1.13
N PHE A 329 12.38 15.97 -1.56
CA PHE A 329 13.36 15.99 -2.67
C PHE A 329 13.44 14.63 -3.40
N ALA A 330 13.24 14.55 -4.73
CA ALA A 330 13.34 13.32 -5.56
C ALA A 330 14.63 13.24 -6.43
N SER A 331 15.03 12.05 -6.91
CA SER A 331 16.21 11.87 -7.79
C SER A 331 16.08 10.73 -8.81
N ALA A 332 16.75 10.85 -9.97
CA ALA A 332 16.92 9.84 -11.03
C ALA A 332 18.42 9.60 -11.37
N PRO A 333 18.84 8.44 -11.93
CA PRO A 333 20.18 8.26 -12.50
C PRO A 333 20.24 8.28 -14.05
N ILE A 334 21.46 8.53 -14.53
CA ILE A 334 21.93 8.73 -15.92
C ILE A 334 22.48 7.40 -16.47
N TYR A 335 22.26 7.11 -17.77
CA TYR A 335 22.93 6.01 -18.48
C TYR A 335 24.24 6.49 -19.12
N ILE A 336 25.32 5.70 -18.99
CA ILE A 336 26.44 5.64 -19.94
C ILE A 336 26.18 4.41 -20.81
#